data_AF-A0A9W6V4Q2-F1
#
_entry.id   AF-A0A9W6V4Q2-F1
#
_cell.length_a   1.000
_cell.length_b   1.000
_cell.length_c   1.000
_cell.angle_alpha   90.00
_cell.angle_beta   90.00
_cell.angle_gamma   90.00
#
_symmetry.space_group_name_H-M   'P 1'
#
loop_
_entity.id
_entity.type
_entity.pdbx_description
1 polymer ?
#
loop_
_entity_poly.entity_id
_entity_poly.type
_entity_poly.pdbx_seq_one_letter_code
_entity_poly.pdbx_strand_id
1 'polypeptide(L)'
;MDTESPQRLIAVLGEIAELGDEAVAGHRSVGREAGELGIDLVVAVGGDLAKQLALAAGEHGVPTVAIVADNETATAYLQSIVKPGDVVLVKGSRSGMRWQIAQALAGQPVAGWGEWN
;
A
#
# COMPACT_ATOMS: atom_id res chain seq x y z
N MET A 1 -13.42 -19.07 23.08
CA MET A 1 -13.25 -17.70 23.57
C MET A 1 -12.35 -17.05 22.55
N ASP A 2 -12.95 -16.48 21.51
CA ASP A 2 -12.22 -15.84 20.43
C ASP A 2 -11.63 -14.55 21.00
N THR A 3 -10.37 -14.61 21.43
CA THR A 3 -9.62 -13.42 21.75
C THR A 3 -9.32 -12.76 20.42
N GLU A 4 -10.10 -11.74 20.06
CA GLU A 4 -9.83 -10.95 18.87
C GLU A 4 -8.38 -10.48 18.91
N SER A 5 -7.58 -10.95 17.96
CA SER A 5 -6.24 -10.41 17.75
C SER A 5 -6.40 -8.94 17.36
N PRO A 6 -5.54 -8.02 17.84
CA PRO A 6 -5.66 -6.61 17.48
C PRO A 6 -5.70 -6.46 15.95
N GLN A 7 -6.70 -5.72 15.47
CA GLN A 7 -6.92 -5.45 14.05
C GLN A 7 -5.70 -4.73 13.48
N ARG A 8 -5.06 -5.33 12.46
CA ARG A 8 -3.92 -4.69 11.78
C ARG A 8 -4.42 -3.69 10.74
N LEU A 9 -3.78 -2.53 10.69
CA LEU A 9 -3.95 -1.53 9.66
C LEU A 9 -2.85 -1.70 8.60
N ILE A 10 -3.27 -2.02 7.38
CA ILE A 10 -2.38 -2.27 6.24
C ILE A 10 -2.60 -1.18 5.19
N ALA A 11 -1.54 -0.47 4.80
CA ALA A 11 -1.58 0.53 3.75
C ALA A 11 -0.83 0.05 2.50
N VAL A 12 -1.53 -0.04 1.37
CA VAL A 12 -0.96 -0.33 0.06
C VAL A 12 -0.86 0.97 -0.71
N LEU A 13 0.36 1.48 -0.82
CA LEU A 13 0.67 2.82 -1.31
C LEU A 13 1.57 2.71 -2.53
N GLY A 14 1.63 3.74 -3.36
CA GLY A 14 2.66 3.78 -4.39
C GLY A 14 2.90 5.18 -4.92
N GLU A 15 3.62 5.25 -6.03
CA GLU A 15 4.24 6.50 -6.45
C GLU A 15 3.24 7.61 -6.81
N ILE A 16 3.59 8.83 -6.41
CA ILE A 16 2.86 10.08 -6.64
C ILE A 16 3.51 10.79 -7.83
N ALA A 17 2.81 10.85 -8.97
CA ALA A 17 3.38 11.30 -10.24
C ALA A 17 3.56 12.83 -10.35
N GLU A 18 2.78 13.63 -9.63
CA GLU A 18 2.67 15.08 -9.86
C GLU A 18 3.56 15.95 -8.96
N LEU A 19 4.57 15.37 -8.32
CA LEU A 19 5.41 16.10 -7.35
C LEU A 19 6.65 16.77 -7.94
N GLY A 20 7.07 16.42 -9.16
CA GLY A 20 8.27 16.98 -9.79
C GLY A 20 9.50 16.89 -8.87
N ASP A 21 10.18 18.02 -8.65
CA ASP A 21 11.38 18.11 -7.81
C ASP A 21 11.14 17.77 -6.32
N GLU A 22 9.89 17.85 -5.86
CA GLU A 22 9.50 17.52 -4.49
C GLU A 22 9.17 16.03 -4.29
N ALA A 23 9.33 15.20 -5.33
CA ALA A 23 8.92 13.80 -5.30
C ALA A 23 9.53 13.04 -4.11
N VAL A 24 10.84 13.12 -3.88
CA VAL A 24 11.47 12.42 -2.75
C VAL A 24 10.92 12.91 -1.41
N ALA A 25 10.79 14.23 -1.22
CA ALA A 25 10.29 14.81 0.02
C ALA A 25 8.82 14.42 0.28
N GLY A 26 7.97 14.46 -0.74
CA GLY A 26 6.56 14.08 -0.62
C GLY A 26 6.37 12.60 -0.29
N HIS A 27 7.11 11.70 -0.94
CA HIS A 27 7.05 10.27 -0.63
C HIS A 27 7.51 9.96 0.79
N ARG A 28 8.60 10.60 1.24
CA ARG A 28 9.06 10.47 2.63
C ARG A 28 8.04 11.04 3.63
N SER A 29 7.37 12.15 3.28
CA SER A 29 6.33 12.73 4.13
C SER A 29 5.15 11.77 4.33
N VAL A 30 4.69 11.11 3.26
CA VAL A 30 3.64 10.09 3.35
C VAL A 30 4.09 8.88 4.17
N GLY A 31 5.34 8.44 4.00
CA GLY A 31 5.90 7.37 4.83
C GLY A 31 5.89 7.73 6.32
N ARG A 32 6.36 8.93 6.68
CA ARG A 32 6.31 9.43 8.05
C ARG A 32 4.89 9.42 8.62
N GLU A 33 3.93 9.95 7.86
CA GLU A 33 2.53 10.01 8.28
C GLU A 33 1.93 8.61 8.50
N ALA A 34 2.30 7.61 7.70
CA ALA A 34 1.89 6.23 7.93
C ALA A 34 2.38 5.69 9.30
N GLY A 35 3.60 6.03 9.70
CA GLY A 35 4.13 5.71 11.02
C GLY A 35 3.38 6.43 12.15
N GLU A 36 3.15 7.73 12.00
CA GLU A 36 2.43 8.56 12.97
C GLU A 36 0.96 8.14 13.16
N LEU A 37 0.32 7.60 12.12
CA LEU A 37 -1.05 7.10 12.14
C LEU A 37 -1.19 5.68 12.72
N GLY A 38 -0.09 5.02 13.06
CA GLY A 38 -0.10 3.67 13.62
C GLY A 38 -0.41 2.58 12.60
N ILE A 39 0.04 2.74 11.35
CA ILE A 39 -0.05 1.67 10.35
C ILE A 39 0.89 0.52 10.74
N ASP A 40 0.35 -0.71 10.77
CA ASP A 40 1.11 -1.91 11.12
C ASP A 40 1.96 -2.45 9.96
N LEU A 41 1.49 -2.24 8.73
CA LEU A 41 2.16 -2.66 7.51
C LEU A 41 1.99 -1.65 6.38
N VAL A 42 3.10 -1.21 5.79
CA VAL A 42 3.11 -0.50 4.52
C VAL A 42 3.62 -1.40 3.40
N VAL A 43 2.81 -1.58 2.35
CA VAL A 43 3.22 -2.20 1.09
C VAL A 43 3.36 -1.10 0.04
N ALA A 44 4.60 -0.71 -0.27
CA ALA A 44 4.90 0.29 -1.27
C ALA A 44 5.09 -0.36 -2.65
N VAL A 45 4.26 0.03 -3.62
CA VAL A 45 4.19 -0.52 -4.98
C VAL A 45 4.80 0.46 -5.97
N GLY A 46 5.97 0.13 -6.51
CA GLY A 46 6.70 0.94 -7.49
C GLY A 46 8.21 0.80 -7.40
N GLY A 47 8.93 1.80 -7.92
CA GLY A 47 10.38 1.85 -7.96
C GLY A 47 10.98 2.67 -6.82
N ASP A 48 11.93 3.54 -7.16
CA ASP A 48 12.74 4.27 -6.18
C ASP A 48 11.93 5.19 -5.28
N LEU A 49 10.87 5.82 -5.79
CA LEU A 49 10.02 6.71 -4.99
C LEU A 49 9.15 5.91 -4.01
N ALA A 50 8.64 4.75 -4.42
CA ALA A 50 7.96 3.82 -3.52
C ALA A 50 8.91 3.33 -2.41
N LYS A 51 10.18 3.08 -2.73
CA LYS A 51 11.20 2.76 -1.74
C LYS A 51 11.44 3.89 -0.73
N GLN A 52 11.48 5.16 -1.17
CA GLN A 52 11.61 6.30 -0.25
C GLN A 52 10.45 6.38 0.75
N LEU A 53 9.23 6.09 0.29
CA LEU A 53 8.04 6.02 1.14
C LEU A 53 8.17 4.91 2.18
N ALA A 54 8.48 3.68 1.75
CA ALA A 54 8.59 2.53 2.65
C ALA A 54 9.69 2.71 3.70
N LEU A 55 10.84 3.27 3.31
CA LEU A 55 11.94 3.55 4.24
C LEU A 55 11.51 4.56 5.31
N ALA A 56 10.89 5.68 4.90
CA ALA A 56 10.40 6.67 5.85
C ALA A 56 9.31 6.10 6.79
N ALA A 57 8.44 5.22 6.29
CA ALA A 57 7.47 4.53 7.13
C ALA A 57 8.13 3.70 8.24
N GLY A 58 9.14 2.89 7.89
CA GLY A 58 9.89 2.11 8.88
C GLY A 58 10.66 2.98 9.87
N GLU A 59 11.29 4.07 9.40
CA GLU A 59 11.97 5.06 10.24
C GLU A 59 11.04 5.73 11.26
N HIS A 60 9.75 5.83 10.95
CA HIS A 60 8.74 6.52 11.75
C HIS A 60 7.76 5.58 12.47
N GLY A 61 8.11 4.30 12.62
CA GLY A 61 7.44 3.39 13.54
C GLY A 61 6.48 2.40 12.92
N VAL A 62 6.39 2.31 11.58
CA VAL A 62 5.69 1.19 10.93
C VAL A 62 6.49 -0.11 11.17
N PRO A 63 5.94 -1.11 11.88
CA PRO A 63 6.67 -2.32 12.25
C PRO A 63 7.10 -3.18 11.06
N THR A 64 6.28 -3.23 10.01
CA THR A 64 6.56 -4.02 8.81
C THR A 64 6.45 -3.15 7.56
N VAL A 65 7.46 -3.20 6.70
CA VAL A 65 7.45 -2.52 5.41
C VAL A 65 7.83 -3.49 4.30
N ALA A 66 7.11 -3.44 3.19
CA ALA A 66 7.38 -4.22 2.00
C ALA A 66 7.46 -3.29 0.79
N ILE A 67 8.41 -3.56 -0.11
CA ILE A 67 8.55 -2.85 -1.38
C ILE A 67 8.39 -3.89 -2.47
N VAL A 68 7.45 -3.65 -3.39
CA VAL A 68 7.10 -4.56 -4.47
C VAL A 68 7.04 -3.80 -5.79
N ALA A 69 7.37 -4.48 -6.89
CA ALA A 69 7.51 -3.83 -8.19
C ALA A 69 6.16 -3.43 -8.81
N ASP A 70 5.11 -4.23 -8.60
CA ASP A 70 3.84 -4.11 -9.32
C ASP A 70 2.64 -4.63 -8.52
N ASN A 71 1.45 -4.41 -9.09
CA ASN A 71 0.17 -4.81 -8.48
C ASN A 71 0.04 -6.34 -8.35
N GLU A 72 0.63 -7.12 -9.25
CA GLU A 72 0.57 -8.59 -9.21
C GLU A 72 1.34 -9.11 -8.00
N THR A 73 2.58 -8.65 -7.83
CA THR A 73 3.44 -8.98 -6.69
C THR A 73 2.82 -8.50 -5.38
N ALA A 74 2.25 -7.28 -5.36
CA ALA A 74 1.53 -6.77 -4.20
C ALA A 74 0.34 -7.66 -3.83
N THR A 75 -0.46 -8.07 -4.81
CA THR A 75 -1.63 -8.92 -4.62
C THR A 75 -1.25 -10.28 -4.05
N ALA A 76 -0.26 -10.95 -4.66
CA ALA A 76 0.22 -12.25 -4.20
C ALA A 76 0.77 -12.18 -2.78
N TYR A 77 1.53 -11.12 -2.46
CA TYR A 77 2.02 -10.88 -1.11
C TYR A 77 0.86 -10.72 -0.13
N LEU A 78 -0.09 -9.82 -0.40
CA LEU A 78 -1.23 -9.54 0.48
C LEU A 78 -2.12 -10.77 0.68
N GLN A 79 -2.42 -11.54 -0.37
CA GLN A 79 -3.18 -12.79 -0.26
C GLN A 79 -2.52 -13.82 0.66
N SER A 80 -1.19 -13.80 0.77
CA SER A 80 -0.46 -14.71 1.66
C SER A 80 -0.45 -14.29 3.13
N ILE A 81 -0.73 -13.01 3.44
CA ILE A 81 -0.56 -12.46 4.78
C ILE A 81 -1.82 -11.87 5.41
N VAL A 82 -2.82 -11.45 4.62
CA VAL A 82 -4.05 -10.83 5.11
C VAL A 82 -4.90 -11.88 5.82
N LYS A 83 -5.45 -11.50 6.97
CA LYS A 83 -6.25 -12.36 7.84
C LYS A 83 -7.60 -11.70 8.13
N PRO A 84 -8.62 -12.49 8.52
CA PRO A 84 -9.86 -11.93 9.02
C PRO A 84 -9.60 -10.92 10.14
N GLY A 85 -10.22 -9.74 10.03
CA GLY A 85 -10.04 -8.63 10.97
C GLY A 85 -9.07 -7.55 10.52
N ASP A 86 -8.18 -7.81 9.55
CA ASP A 86 -7.30 -6.77 9.00
C ASP A 86 -8.09 -5.71 8.21
N VAL A 87 -7.61 -4.47 8.24
CA VAL A 87 -8.09 -3.38 7.37
C VAL A 87 -7.03 -3.06 6.35
N VAL A 88 -7.39 -3.12 5.07
CA VAL A 88 -6.49 -2.83 3.95
C VAL A 88 -6.95 -1.55 3.25
N LEU A 89 -6.17 -0.49 3.38
CA LEU A 89 -6.32 0.74 2.59
C LEU A 89 -5.48 0.61 1.32
N VAL A 90 -6.11 0.69 0.15
CA VAL A 90 -5.40 0.74 -1.13
C VAL A 90 -5.49 2.14 -1.70
N LYS A 91 -4.35 2.82 -1.85
CA LYS A 91 -4.27 4.15 -2.46
C LYS A 91 -3.37 4.11 -3.68
N GLY A 92 -3.90 4.57 -4.81
CA GLY A 92 -3.13 4.73 -6.04
C GLY A 92 -3.67 5.80 -6.97
N SER A 93 -2.80 6.27 -7.85
CA SER A 93 -3.19 7.04 -9.02
C SER A 93 -3.98 6.18 -10.01
N ARG A 94 -4.73 6.83 -10.91
CA ARG A 94 -5.39 6.16 -12.04
C ARG A 94 -4.39 5.39 -12.91
N SER A 95 -3.21 5.95 -13.16
CA SER A 95 -2.16 5.30 -13.96
C SER A 95 -1.61 4.05 -13.30
N GLY A 96 -1.56 3.99 -11.96
CA GLY A 96 -1.07 2.83 -11.23
C GLY A 96 -2.09 1.71 -11.04
N MET A 97 -3.35 1.90 -11.44
CA MET A 97 -4.40 0.88 -11.42
C MET A 97 -4.60 0.11 -10.11
N ARG A 98 -4.26 0.72 -8.97
CA ARG A 98 -4.18 -0.02 -7.68
C ARG A 98 -5.53 -0.57 -7.20
N TRP A 99 -6.66 -0.13 -7.77
CA TRP A 99 -7.98 -0.74 -7.54
C TRP A 99 -8.01 -2.24 -7.91
N GLN A 100 -7.12 -2.70 -8.80
CA GLN A 100 -6.95 -4.12 -9.11
C GLN A 100 -6.57 -4.95 -7.88
N ILE A 101 -5.74 -4.40 -6.99
CA ILE A 101 -5.36 -5.07 -5.73
C ILE A 101 -6.59 -5.20 -4.84
N ALA A 102 -7.38 -4.13 -4.71
CA ALA A 102 -8.60 -4.14 -3.90
C ALA A 102 -9.64 -5.15 -4.43
N GLN A 103 -9.87 -5.18 -5.74
CA GLN A 103 -10.76 -6.15 -6.38
C GLN A 103 -10.29 -7.59 -6.13
N ALA A 104 -8.99 -7.86 -6.32
CA ALA A 104 -8.43 -9.19 -6.12
C ALA A 104 -8.56 -9.67 -4.66
N LEU A 105 -8.37 -8.79 -3.69
CA LEU A 105 -8.57 -9.10 -2.28
C LEU A 105 -10.05 -9.29 -1.91
N ALA A 106 -10.95 -8.55 -2.56
CA ALA A 106 -12.40 -8.66 -2.37
C ALA A 106 -13.03 -9.83 -3.14
N GLY A 107 -12.25 -10.61 -3.92
CA GLY A 107 -12.77 -11.67 -4.79
C GLY A 107 -13.63 -11.14 -5.94
N GLN A 108 -13.46 -9.88 -6.32
CA GLN A 108 -14.16 -9.24 -7.42
C GLN A 108 -13.38 -9.46 -8.74
N PRO A 109 -14.07 -9.46 -9.90
CA PRO A 109 -13.40 -9.43 -11.19
C PRO A 109 -12.41 -8.25 -11.26
N VAL A 110 -11.20 -8.48 -11.74
CA VAL A 110 -10.18 -7.44 -11.84
C VAL A 110 -10.41 -6.63 -13.11
N ALA A 111 -11.03 -5.46 -12.98
CA ALA A 111 -11.33 -4.60 -14.12
C ALA A 111 -10.09 -3.92 -14.73
N GLY A 112 -10.07 -3.81 -16.05
CA GLY A 112 -9.06 -3.08 -16.83
C GLY A 112 -9.40 -1.59 -16.98
N TRP A 113 -8.41 -0.78 -17.40
CA TRP A 113 -8.59 0.68 -17.60
C TRP A 113 -9.72 1.04 -18.56
N GLY A 114 -10.02 0.18 -19.54
CA GLY A 114 -11.02 0.42 -20.59
C GLY A 114 -12.46 0.07 -20.22
N GLU A 115 -12.70 -0.49 -19.04
CA GLU A 115 -14.05 -0.93 -18.61
C GLU A 115 -14.82 0.16 -17.84
N TRP A 116 -14.20 1.33 -17.63
CA TRP A 116 -14.76 2.48 -16.92
C TRP A 116 -15.00 3.71 -17.81
N ASN A 117 -14.97 3.53 -19.13
CA ASN A 117 -15.27 4.59 -20.11
C ASN A 117 -16.70 4.48 -20.63
#